data_AF-A0A2T2WUY2-F1
#
_entry.id   AF-A0A2T2WUY2-F1
#
_cell.length_a   1.000
_cell.length_b   1.000
_cell.length_c   1.000
_cell.angle_alpha   90.00
_cell.angle_beta   90.00
_cell.angle_gamma   90.00
#
_symmetry.space_group_name_H-M   'P 1'
#
loop_
_entity.id
_entity.type
_entity.pdbx_description
1 polymer ?
#
loop_
_entity_poly.entity_id
_entity_poly.type
_entity_poly.pdbx_seq_one_letter_code
_entity_poly.pdbx_strand_id
1 'polypeptide(L)'
;MTGSDNLRYSLWIRWSEEDQLYIVEVPELPGCKTHGKTYVEAVIQAQDAMDTWIYGHRALGYPIPQPDLYDATDHGPTSALRPAERRS
;
A
#
# COMPACT_ATOMS: atom_id res chain seq x y z
N MET A 1 -19.01 13.01 -10.88
CA MET A 1 -18.23 11.85 -10.41
C MET A 1 -16.95 12.43 -9.84
N THR A 2 -16.92 12.70 -8.53
CA THR A 2 -15.76 13.33 -7.87
C THR A 2 -14.60 12.35 -7.92
N GLY A 3 -13.78 12.51 -8.95
CA GLY A 3 -12.46 11.91 -9.05
C GLY A 3 -11.53 12.55 -8.05
N SER A 4 -10.62 11.72 -7.53
CA SER A 4 -9.40 12.14 -6.86
C SER A 4 -9.62 13.05 -5.66
N ASP A 5 -10.36 12.56 -4.66
CA ASP A 5 -9.88 12.79 -3.29
C ASP A 5 -8.44 12.25 -3.32
N ASN A 6 -7.43 13.11 -3.14
CA ASN A 6 -6.05 12.71 -3.31
C ASN A 6 -5.70 11.78 -2.13
N LEU A 7 -5.95 10.49 -2.30
CA LEU A 7 -5.82 9.47 -1.27
C LEU A 7 -4.33 9.29 -0.96
N ARG A 8 -3.88 9.88 0.14
CA ARG A 8 -2.48 9.87 0.59
C ARG A 8 -2.16 8.67 1.49
N TYR A 9 -2.83 7.55 1.29
CA TYR A 9 -2.55 6.32 2.05
C TYR A 9 -1.20 5.73 1.64
N SER A 10 -0.57 5.03 2.57
CA SER A 10 0.67 4.33 2.33
C SER A 10 0.47 3.13 1.40
N LEU A 11 1.44 2.86 0.53
CA LEU A 11 1.46 1.65 -0.30
C LEU A 11 2.68 0.79 0.07
N TRP A 12 2.42 -0.40 0.60
CA TRP A 12 3.46 -1.39 0.87
C TRP A 12 3.57 -2.35 -0.30
N ILE A 13 4.55 -2.12 -1.16
CA ILE A 13 4.77 -2.93 -2.37
C ILE A 13 5.92 -3.91 -2.14
N ARG A 14 5.66 -5.21 -2.30
CA ARG A 14 6.64 -6.30 -2.15
C ARG A 14 6.54 -7.26 -3.33
N TRP A 15 7.67 -7.79 -3.77
CA TRP A 15 7.69 -8.86 -4.77
C TRP A 15 7.31 -10.21 -4.13
N SER A 16 6.45 -10.98 -4.81
CA SER A 16 6.12 -12.36 -4.46
C SER A 16 6.80 -13.31 -5.46
N GLU A 17 7.75 -14.12 -4.96
CA GLU A 17 8.37 -15.18 -5.77
C GLU A 17 7.38 -16.28 -6.14
N GLU A 18 6.38 -16.56 -5.30
CA GLU A 18 5.37 -17.60 -5.56
C GLU A 18 4.45 -17.19 -6.71
N ASP A 19 3.98 -15.95 -6.71
CA ASP A 19 3.03 -15.44 -7.69
C ASP A 19 3.71 -14.80 -8.91
N GLN A 20 5.00 -14.50 -8.83
CA GLN A 20 5.76 -13.71 -9.80
C GLN A 20 5.09 -12.35 -10.07
N LEU A 21 4.63 -11.69 -9.00
CA LEU A 21 3.90 -10.43 -9.03
C LEU A 21 4.36 -9.50 -7.92
N TYR A 22 4.22 -8.19 -8.15
CA TYR A 22 4.26 -7.20 -7.09
C TYR A 22 2.92 -7.21 -6.36
N ILE A 23 2.98 -7.52 -5.07
CA ILE A 23 1.86 -7.46 -4.15
C ILE A 23 1.89 -6.10 -3.46
N VAL A 24 0.76 -5.42 -3.45
CA VAL A 24 0.59 -4.12 -2.79
C VAL A 24 -0.51 -4.22 -1.75
N GLU A 25 -0.24 -3.63 -0.60
CA GLU A 25 -1.13 -3.58 0.55
C GLU A 25 -1.19 -2.15 1.08
N VAL A 26 -2.38 -1.73 1.50
CA VAL A 26 -2.61 -0.42 2.15
C VAL A 26 -2.80 -0.70 3.64
N PRO A 27 -1.78 -0.50 4.50
CA PRO A 27 -1.85 -0.91 5.89
C PRO A 27 -2.97 -0.19 6.67
N GLU A 28 -3.31 1.03 6.28
CA GLU A 28 -4.38 1.82 6.90
C GLU A 28 -5.79 1.38 6.49
N LEU A 29 -5.93 0.61 5.40
CA LEU A 29 -7.20 0.10 4.89
C LEU A 29 -7.21 -1.44 4.96
N PRO A 30 -7.62 -2.03 6.10
CA PRO A 30 -7.58 -3.47 6.28
C PRO A 30 -8.26 -4.24 5.15
N GLY A 31 -7.54 -5.21 4.60
CA GLY A 31 -8.01 -6.04 3.49
C GLY A 31 -7.91 -5.40 2.11
N CYS A 32 -7.49 -4.14 1.99
CA CYS A 32 -7.18 -3.50 0.72
C CYS A 32 -5.81 -3.99 0.20
N LYS A 33 -5.83 -5.11 -0.51
CA LYS A 33 -4.66 -5.77 -1.08
C LYS A 33 -4.90 -6.06 -2.56
N THR A 34 -3.91 -5.78 -3.39
CA THR A 34 -3.97 -6.06 -4.82
C THR A 34 -2.57 -6.41 -5.34
N HIS A 35 -2.44 -6.57 -6.65
CA HIS A 35 -1.21 -7.00 -7.29
C HIS A 35 -1.06 -6.42 -8.69
N GLY A 36 0.16 -6.46 -9.21
CA GLY A 36 0.48 -6.14 -10.60
C GLY A 36 1.80 -6.78 -11.02
N LYS A 37 2.01 -6.96 -12.32
CA LYS A 37 3.26 -7.52 -12.87
C LYS A 37 4.41 -6.52 -12.82
N THR A 38 4.08 -5.24 -12.70
CA THR A 38 5.04 -4.14 -12.58
C THR A 38 4.66 -3.25 -11.40
N TYR A 39 5.62 -2.47 -10.91
CA TYR A 39 5.34 -1.43 -9.91
C TYR A 39 4.22 -0.48 -10.33
N VAL A 40 4.24 -0.04 -11.60
CA VAL A 40 3.23 0.89 -12.13
C VAL A 40 1.85 0.24 -12.12
N GLU A 41 1.74 -0.99 -12.61
CA GLU A 41 0.48 -1.73 -12.61
C GLU A 41 -0.02 -1.94 -11.18
N ALA A 42 0.84 -2.36 -10.24
CA ALA A 42 0.44 -2.54 -8.85
C ALA A 42 -0.10 -1.25 -8.24
N VAL A 43 0.53 -0.10 -8.51
CA VAL A 43 0.07 1.21 -8.02
C VAL A 43 -1.28 1.61 -8.64
N ILE A 44 -1.48 1.40 -9.94
CA ILE A 44 -2.77 1.67 -10.60
C ILE A 44 -3.88 0.83 -9.96
N GLN A 45 -3.64 -0.48 -9.84
CA GLN A 45 -4.59 -1.39 -9.23
C GLN A 45 -4.88 -1.02 -7.77
N ALA A 46 -3.88 -0.52 -7.03
CA ALA A 46 -4.08 -0.06 -5.65
C ALA A 46 -4.98 1.16 -5.57
N GLN A 47 -4.83 2.12 -6.49
CA GLN A 47 -5.69 3.31 -6.54
C GLN A 47 -7.15 2.92 -6.75
N ASP A 48 -7.44 2.06 -7.72
CA ASP A 48 -8.79 1.56 -7.98
C ASP A 48 -9.37 0.78 -6.79
N ALA A 49 -8.53 -0.03 -6.13
CA ALA A 49 -8.92 -0.79 -4.94
C ALA A 49 -9.26 0.12 -3.76
N MET A 50 -8.47 1.18 -3.52
CA MET A 50 -8.71 2.16 -2.47
C MET A 50 -10.02 2.90 -2.70
N ASP A 51 -10.29 3.36 -3.91
CA ASP A 51 -11.54 4.04 -4.26
C ASP A 51 -12.75 3.13 -4.00
N THR A 52 -12.66 1.87 -4.42
CA THR A 52 -13.71 0.86 -4.19
C THR A 52 -13.92 0.59 -2.71
N TRP A 53 -12.83 0.44 -1.94
CA TRP A 53 -12.88 0.17 -0.50
C TRP A 53 -13.56 1.32 0.25
N ILE A 54 -13.17 2.56 -0.05
CA ILE A 54 -13.71 3.77 0.58
C ILE A 54 -15.17 3.96 0.20
N TYR A 55 -15.52 3.77 -1.07
CA TYR A 55 -16.90 3.85 -1.52
C TYR A 55 -17.79 2.85 -0.78
N GLY A 56 -17.36 1.59 -0.68
CA GLY A 56 -18.09 0.54 0.03
C GLY A 56 -18.30 0.87 1.51
N HIS A 57 -17.25 1.31 2.20
CA HIS A 57 -17.35 1.68 3.62
C HIS A 57 -18.24 2.91 3.84
N ARG A 58 -18.12 3.94 2.99
CA ARG A 58 -19.00 5.11 3.04
C ARG A 58 -20.47 4.73 2.84
N ALA A 59 -20.76 3.84 1.88
CA ALA A 59 -22.12 3.36 1.61
C ALA A 59 -22.73 2.57 2.79
N LEU A 60 -21.89 1.86 3.55
CA LEU A 60 -22.30 1.11 4.74
C LEU A 60 -22.29 1.96 6.03
N GLY A 61 -21.90 3.24 5.95
CA GLY A 61 -21.79 4.12 7.12
C GLY A 61 -20.64 3.77 8.05
N TYR A 62 -19.64 3.03 7.58
CA TYR A 62 -18.45 2.70 8.35
C TYR A 62 -17.45 3.87 8.35
N PRO A 63 -16.72 4.07 9.47
CA PRO A 63 -15.69 5.08 9.53
C PRO A 63 -14.56 4.76 8.56
N ILE A 64 -14.04 5.80 7.89
CA ILE A 64 -12.88 5.70 7.01
C ILE A 64 -11.63 6.07 7.82
N PRO A 65 -10.64 5.18 7.95
CA PRO A 65 -9.36 5.49 8.60
C PRO A 65 -8.66 6.66 7.92
N GLN A 66 -7.96 7.51 8.68
CA GLN A 66 -7.14 8.56 8.11
C GLN A 66 -5.81 7.99 7.61
N PRO A 67 -5.21 8.57 6.55
CA PRO A 67 -3.88 8.16 6.10
C PRO A 67 -2.81 8.38 7.16
N ASP A 68 -1.82 7.49 7.22
CA ASP A 68 -0.61 7.73 7.99
C ASP A 68 0.34 8.61 7.17
N LEU A 69 0.72 9.75 7.72
CA LEU A 69 1.52 10.74 7.01
C LEU A 69 2.98 10.58 7.39
N TYR A 70 3.87 10.60 6.40
CA TYR A 70 5.30 10.56 6.65
C TYR A 70 5.75 11.73 7.52
N ASP A 71 6.30 11.41 8.70
CA ASP A 71 7.00 12.35 9.56
C ASP A 71 8.51 12.21 9.37
N ALA A 72 9.13 13.25 8.79
CA ALA A 72 10.58 13.27 8.54
C ALA A 72 11.42 13.30 9.82
N THR A 73 10.81 13.58 10.98
CA THR A 73 11.48 13.55 12.30
C THR A 73 11.42 12.18 12.96
N ASP A 74 10.62 11.25 12.43
CA ASP A 74 10.66 9.84 12.81
C ASP A 74 11.87 9.17 12.15
N HIS A 75 13.02 9.30 12.81
CA HIS A 75 14.19 8.49 12.51
C HIS A 75 13.88 7.05 12.96
N GLY A 76 13.13 6.32 12.14
CA GLY A 76 12.91 4.89 12.32
C GLY A 76 14.24 4.17 12.60
N PRO A 77 14.22 2.99 13.24
CA PRO A 77 15.43 2.34 13.74
C PRO A 77 16.47 2.28 12.61
N THR A 78 17.54 3.06 12.75
CA THR A 78 18.66 3.18 11.79
C THR A 78 18.88 1.83 11.14
N SER A 79 18.51 1.71 9.87
CA SER A 79 18.54 0.44 9.15
C SER A 79 19.99 -0.05 9.12
N ALA A 80 20.32 -0.91 10.08
CA ALA A 80 21.48 -1.76 10.01
C ALA A 80 21.19 -2.72 8.86
N LEU A 81 21.56 -2.29 7.64
CA LEU A 81 21.75 -3.16 6.51
C LEU A 81 22.69 -4.28 6.98
N ARG A 82 22.10 -5.41 7.41
CA ARG A 82 22.86 -6.63 7.67
C ARG A 82 23.51 -6.99 6.34
N PRO A 83 24.84 -7.09 6.24
CA PRO A 83 25.48 -7.54 5.02
C PRO A 83 24.87 -8.88 4.65
N ALA A 84 24.39 -9.01 3.41
CA ALA A 84 23.95 -10.28 2.87
C ALA A 84 25.10 -11.27 3.06
N GLU A 85 24.93 -12.24 3.96
CA GLU A 85 25.88 -13.32 4.14
C GLU A 85 26.03 -14.01 2.79
N ARG A 86 27.20 -13.84 2.15
CA ARG A 86 27.60 -14.61 0.96
C ARG A 86 27.41 -16.08 1.30
N ARG A 87 26.37 -16.70 0.76
CA ARG A 87 26.32 -18.16 0.68
C ARG A 87 27.34 -18.56 -0.39
N SER A 88 28.44 -19.15 0.08
CA SER A 88 29.46 -19.82 -0.72
C SER A 88 28.91 -21.04 -1.46
#